data_AF-A0A4Q9PQH1-F1
#
_entry.id   AF-A0A4Q9PQH1-F1
#
_cell.length_a   1.000
_cell.length_b   1.000
_cell.length_c   1.000
_cell.angle_alpha   90.00
_cell.angle_beta   90.00
_cell.angle_gamma   90.00
#
_symmetry.space_group_name_H-M   'P 1'
#
loop_
_entity.id
_entity.type
_entity.pdbx_description
1 polymer ?
#
loop_
_entity_poly.entity_id
_entity_poly.type
_entity_poly.pdbx_seq_one_letter_code
_entity_poly.pdbx_strand_id
1 'polypeptide(L)'
;ENLASAIWETLELYGLKGRIMAVNCDNATNNDAMMDALERRCHAHKPPIPFSAKVSRMRCIPHTVHLAALQLLESIGAVPAQADKNYQESVTAPRSSEYDNLIASQSD
;
A
#
# COMPACT_ATOMS: atom_id res chain seq x y z
N GLU A 1 -9.45 11.11 -1.78
CA GLU A 1 -10.63 10.82 -0.92
C GLU A 1 -11.21 9.41 -1.08
N ASN A 2 -11.13 8.78 -2.25
CA ASN A 2 -11.62 7.40 -2.48
C ASN A 2 -11.13 6.37 -1.43
N LEU A 3 -9.80 6.23 -1.25
CA LEU A 3 -9.26 5.09 -0.50
C LEU A 3 -9.51 5.17 1.00
N ALA A 4 -9.33 6.34 1.61
CA ALA A 4 -9.62 6.54 3.03
C ALA A 4 -11.13 6.39 3.34
N SER A 5 -12.01 6.76 2.40
CA SER A 5 -13.44 6.47 2.52
C SER A 5 -13.74 4.99 2.54
N ALA A 6 -13.24 4.25 1.55
CA ALA A 6 -13.44 2.81 1.46
C ALA A 6 -12.92 2.09 2.71
N ILE A 7 -11.72 2.44 3.20
CA ILE A 7 -11.16 1.87 4.43
C ILE A 7 -12.07 2.17 5.62
N TRP A 8 -12.47 3.42 5.81
CA TRP A 8 -13.29 3.81 6.95
C TRP A 8 -14.65 3.12 6.97
N GLU A 9 -15.32 3.04 5.83
CA GLU A 9 -16.60 2.33 5.65
C GLU A 9 -16.43 0.83 5.92
N THR A 10 -15.32 0.24 5.48
CA THR A 10 -14.97 -1.16 5.79
C THR A 10 -14.76 -1.36 7.29
N LEU A 11 -14.04 -0.45 7.96
CA LEU A 11 -13.83 -0.51 9.41
C LEU A 11 -15.13 -0.35 10.19
N GLU A 12 -16.07 0.47 9.69
CA GLU A 12 -17.43 0.58 10.23
C GLU A 12 -18.19 -0.73 10.09
N LEU A 13 -18.23 -1.28 8.87
CA LEU A 13 -18.96 -2.50 8.53
C LEU A 13 -18.58 -3.67 9.44
N TYR A 14 -17.29 -3.80 9.77
CA TYR A 14 -16.78 -4.88 10.61
C TYR A 14 -16.62 -4.53 12.10
N GLY A 15 -17.01 -3.32 12.53
CA GLY A 15 -16.86 -2.90 13.93
C GLY A 15 -15.40 -2.80 14.40
N LEU A 16 -14.48 -2.47 13.49
CA LEU A 16 -13.04 -2.40 13.71
C LEU A 16 -12.52 -0.97 13.96
N LYS A 17 -13.40 0.03 13.99
CA LYS A 17 -13.03 1.40 14.38
C LYS A 17 -12.37 1.40 15.77
N GLY A 18 -11.22 2.05 15.87
CA GLY A 18 -10.42 2.08 17.10
C GLY A 18 -9.68 0.78 17.43
N ARG A 19 -9.77 -0.25 16.58
CA ARG A 19 -8.99 -1.50 16.72
C ARG A 19 -7.78 -1.57 15.78
N ILE A 20 -7.63 -0.60 14.89
CA ILE A 20 -6.49 -0.52 13.96
C ILE A 20 -5.32 0.18 14.65
N MET A 21 -4.22 -0.55 14.83
CA MET A 21 -2.99 -0.03 15.42
C MET A 21 -2.05 0.58 14.37
N ALA A 22 -1.93 -0.08 13.22
CA ALA A 22 -1.01 0.31 12.17
C ALA A 22 -1.56 -0.05 10.78
N VAL A 23 -1.10 0.67 9.76
CA VAL A 23 -1.41 0.48 8.36
C VAL A 23 -0.11 0.25 7.61
N ASN A 24 0.02 -0.90 6.96
CA ASN A 24 1.16 -1.22 6.09
C ASN A 24 0.80 -0.91 4.64
N CYS A 25 1.52 0.03 4.03
CA CYS A 25 1.30 0.45 2.64
C CYS A 25 2.63 0.72 1.93
N ASP A 26 2.61 0.78 0.60
CA ASP A 26 3.81 1.12 -0.17
C ASP A 26 4.27 2.57 0.07
N ASN A 27 5.37 2.97 -0.57
CA ASN A 27 5.97 4.28 -0.36
C ASN A 27 5.40 5.38 -1.28
N ALA A 28 4.26 5.16 -1.93
CA ALA A 28 3.62 6.18 -2.76
C ALA A 28 3.00 7.30 -1.90
N THR A 29 3.08 8.54 -2.39
CA THR A 29 2.61 9.74 -1.68
C THR A 29 1.09 9.80 -1.51
N ASN A 30 0.33 9.08 -2.36
CA ASN A 30 -1.12 8.93 -2.18
C ASN A 30 -1.49 8.23 -0.86
N ASN A 31 -0.60 7.37 -0.33
CA ASN A 31 -0.77 6.71 0.95
C ASN A 31 -0.56 7.68 2.13
N ASP A 32 0.24 8.74 1.97
CA ASP A 32 0.36 9.79 2.98
C ASP A 32 -0.98 10.52 3.13
N ALA A 33 -1.58 10.94 2.01
CA ALA A 33 -2.89 11.58 2.01
C ALA A 33 -4.01 10.69 2.59
N MET A 34 -3.92 9.36 2.38
CA MET A 34 -4.83 8.39 3.00
C MET A 34 -4.67 8.35 4.52
N MET A 35 -3.43 8.29 5.03
CA MET A 35 -3.17 8.24 6.47
C MET A 35 -3.66 9.51 7.18
N ASP A 36 -3.41 10.68 6.61
CA ASP A 36 -3.89 11.96 7.16
C ASP A 36 -5.42 12.05 7.17
N ALA A 37 -6.08 11.49 6.15
CA ALA A 37 -7.54 11.42 6.10
C ALA A 37 -8.11 10.47 7.17
N LEU A 38 -7.45 9.34 7.43
CA LEU A 38 -7.85 8.42 8.50
C LEU A 38 -7.66 9.04 9.88
N GLU A 39 -6.55 9.74 10.12
CA GLU A 39 -6.31 10.44 11.39
C GLU A 39 -7.39 11.48 11.68
N ARG A 40 -7.74 12.32 10.69
CA ARG A 40 -8.84 13.30 10.83
C ARG A 40 -10.17 12.64 11.19
N ARG A 41 -10.49 11.48 10.61
CA ARG A 41 -11.72 10.73 10.91
C ARG A 41 -11.71 10.10 12.28
N CYS A 42 -10.57 9.55 12.70
CA CYS A 42 -10.38 9.03 14.06
C CYS A 42 -10.60 10.12 15.11
N HIS A 43 -10.01 11.30 14.91
CA HIS A 43 -10.18 12.45 15.82
C HIS A 43 -11.61 13.02 15.81
N ALA A 44 -12.30 12.99 14.66
CA ALA A 44 -13.69 13.42 14.55
C ALA A 44 -14.72 12.40 15.10
N HIS A 45 -14.30 11.17 15.39
CA HIS A 45 -15.18 10.14 15.95
C HIS A 45 -15.65 10.48 17.37
N LYS A 46 -16.77 9.89 17.81
CA LYS A 46 -17.33 10.06 19.16
C LYS A 46 -17.58 8.69 19.79
N PRO A 47 -16.79 8.28 20.80
CA PRO A 47 -15.64 8.99 21.39
C PRO A 47 -14.46 9.13 20.41
N PRO A 48 -13.57 10.13 20.56
CA PRO A 48 -12.39 10.25 19.71
C PRO A 48 -11.51 9.00 19.77
N ILE A 49 -11.01 8.56 18.62
CA ILE A 49 -10.10 7.42 18.52
C ILE A 49 -8.66 7.95 18.52
N PRO A 50 -7.80 7.55 19.47
CA PRO A 50 -6.38 7.86 19.43
C PRO A 50 -5.73 7.17 18.22
N PHE A 51 -5.28 7.94 17.25
CA PHE A 51 -4.59 7.44 16.07
C PHE A 51 -3.63 8.52 15.60
N SER A 52 -2.41 8.15 15.18
CA SER A 52 -1.50 9.11 14.58
C SER A 52 -0.97 8.58 13.25
N ALA A 53 -1.21 9.35 12.18
CA ALA A 53 -0.77 9.01 10.84
C ALA A 53 0.74 8.70 10.80
N LYS A 54 1.52 9.50 11.53
CA LYS A 54 2.99 9.42 11.58
C LYS A 54 3.49 8.14 12.26
N VAL A 55 2.87 7.71 13.35
CA VAL A 55 3.35 6.54 14.14
C VAL A 55 2.69 5.24 13.72
N SER A 56 1.48 5.30 13.16
CA SER A 56 0.72 4.14 12.71
C SER A 56 1.01 3.75 11.26
N ARG A 57 1.80 4.52 10.51
CA ARG A 57 2.21 4.13 9.15
C ARG A 57 3.43 3.22 9.17
N MET A 58 3.29 2.04 8.58
CA MET A 58 4.41 1.14 8.24
C MET A 58 4.62 1.15 6.72
N ARG A 59 5.88 1.15 6.29
CA ARG A 59 6.23 1.02 4.87
C ARG A 59 6.36 -0.46 4.51
N CYS A 60 5.88 -0.82 3.33
CA CYS A 60 5.98 -2.17 2.81
C CYS A 60 7.44 -2.60 2.64
N ILE A 61 7.87 -3.60 3.43
CA ILE A 61 9.24 -4.14 3.40
C ILE A 61 9.61 -4.67 2.00
N PRO A 62 8.81 -5.55 1.36
CA PRO A 62 9.10 -6.00 0.00
C PRO A 62 9.31 -4.85 -1.00
N HIS A 63 8.48 -3.81 -0.94
CA HIS A 63 8.62 -2.66 -1.83
C HIS A 63 9.91 -1.88 -1.56
N THR A 64 10.28 -1.71 -0.28
CA THR A 64 11.53 -1.03 0.11
C THR A 64 12.76 -1.80 -0.35
N VAL A 65 12.77 -3.13 -0.16
CA VAL A 65 13.87 -4.00 -0.62
C VAL A 65 13.99 -3.97 -2.13
N HIS A 66 12.87 -4.02 -2.84
CA HIS A 66 12.85 -3.93 -4.30
C HIS A 66 13.46 -2.61 -4.81
N LEU A 67 13.03 -1.46 -4.27
CA LEU A 67 13.59 -0.15 -4.64
C LEU A 67 15.08 -0.06 -4.32
N ALA A 68 15.53 -0.60 -3.17
CA ALA A 68 16.94 -0.62 -2.82
C ALA A 68 17.78 -1.47 -3.79
N ALA A 69 17.26 -2.63 -4.20
CA ALA A 69 17.92 -3.50 -5.16
C ALA A 69 18.02 -2.84 -6.55
N LEU A 70 16.94 -2.19 -7.01
CA LEU A 70 16.95 -1.44 -8.27
C LEU A 70 18.00 -0.33 -8.24
N GLN A 71 18.00 0.51 -7.20
CA GLN A 71 18.98 1.59 -7.06
C GLN A 71 20.43 1.06 -7.05
N LEU A 72 20.67 -0.09 -6.41
CA LEU A 72 21.98 -0.73 -6.41
C LEU A 72 22.39 -1.15 -7.84
N LEU A 73 21.49 -1.84 -8.55
CA LEU A 73 21.75 -2.32 -9.91
C LEU A 73 22.00 -1.17 -10.89
N GLU A 74 21.25 -0.06 -10.77
CA GLU A 74 21.47 1.16 -11.55
C GLU A 74 22.85 1.75 -11.26
N SER A 75 23.22 1.82 -9.98
CA SER A 75 24.47 2.44 -9.53
C SER A 75 25.71 1.67 -10.00
N ILE A 76 25.59 0.35 -10.22
CA ILE A 76 26.68 -0.48 -10.79
C ILE A 76 26.59 -0.60 -12.32
N GLY A 77 25.62 0.04 -12.97
CA GLY A 77 25.42 -0.01 -14.42
C GLY A 77 24.89 -1.35 -14.93
N ALA A 78 24.33 -2.19 -14.07
CA ALA A 78 23.75 -3.48 -14.45
C ALA A 78 22.36 -3.33 -15.09
N VAL A 79 21.66 -2.23 -14.80
CA VAL A 79 20.37 -1.86 -15.42
C VAL A 79 20.39 -0.38 -15.81
N PRO A 80 19.66 0.01 -16.87
CA PRO A 80 19.49 1.43 -17.21
C PRO A 80 18.72 2.14 -16.08
N ALA A 81 19.02 3.42 -15.86
CA ALA A 81 18.29 4.25 -14.92
C ALA A 81 16.79 4.24 -15.27
N GLN A 82 15.98 3.88 -14.28
CA GLN A 82 14.54 3.73 -14.45
C GLN A 82 13.91 5.13 -14.56
N ALA A 83 13.30 5.45 -15.69
CA ALA A 83 12.46 6.64 -15.82
C ALA A 83 11.26 6.52 -14.86
N ASP A 84 10.83 7.63 -14.24
CA ASP A 84 9.74 7.80 -13.25
C ASP A 84 8.42 7.07 -13.59
N LYS A 85 8.43 5.75 -13.60
CA LYS A 85 7.26 4.90 -13.83
C LYS A 85 7.12 3.99 -12.63
N ASN A 86 5.90 3.99 -12.07
CA ASN A 86 5.54 3.16 -10.95
C ASN A 86 5.68 1.68 -11.36
N TYR A 87 6.76 1.00 -10.91
CA TYR A 87 7.06 -0.36 -11.34
C TYR A 87 5.90 -1.34 -11.07
N GLN A 88 5.16 -1.13 -9.98
CA GLN A 88 3.99 -1.94 -9.64
C GLN A 88 2.91 -1.90 -10.74
N GLU A 89 2.80 -0.78 -11.47
CA GLU A 89 1.90 -0.67 -12.64
C GLU A 89 2.53 -1.30 -13.89
N SER A 90 3.86 -1.31 -13.99
CA SER A 90 4.56 -1.94 -15.12
C SER A 90 4.65 -3.46 -15.03
N VAL A 91 4.51 -4.04 -13.83
CA VAL A 91 4.67 -5.48 -13.56
C VAL A 91 3.42 -6.11 -12.97
N THR A 92 2.28 -5.41 -13.04
CA THR A 92 0.98 -6.04 -12.77
C THR A 92 0.78 -7.23 -13.69
N ALA A 93 0.79 -8.43 -13.12
CA ALA A 93 0.25 -9.61 -13.78
C ALA A 93 -1.18 -9.31 -14.24
N PRO A 94 -1.59 -9.77 -15.44
CA PRO A 94 -2.95 -9.60 -15.92
C PRO A 94 -3.93 -10.11 -14.86
N ARG A 95 -4.86 -9.25 -14.41
CA ARG A 95 -5.89 -9.61 -13.42
C ARG A 95 -7.05 -10.34 -14.09
N SER A 96 -6.77 -11.39 -14.85
CA SER A 96 -7.80 -12.26 -15.43
C SER A 96 -7.79 -13.62 -14.73
N SER A 97 -8.97 -14.17 -14.50
CA SER A 97 -9.12 -15.54 -13.98
C SER A 97 -8.45 -16.58 -14.88
N GLU A 98 -8.38 -16.30 -16.19
CA GLU A 98 -7.67 -17.11 -17.17
C GLU A 98 -6.16 -17.17 -16.89
N TYR A 99 -5.54 -16.04 -16.52
CA TYR A 99 -4.12 -16.00 -16.16
C TYR A 99 -3.83 -16.77 -14.87
N ASP A 100 -4.69 -16.61 -13.85
CA ASP A 100 -4.56 -17.34 -12.58
C ASP A 100 -4.67 -18.86 -12.78
N ASN A 101 -5.61 -19.31 -13.62
CA ASN A 101 -5.79 -20.72 -13.96
C ASN A 101 -4.62 -21.31 -14.77
N LEU A 102 -4.00 -20.50 -15.64
CA LEU A 102 -2.84 -20.91 -16.45
C LEU A 102 -1.56 -21.08 -15.62
N ILE A 103 -1.39 -20.31 -14.54
CA ILE A 103 -0.26 -20.47 -13.60
C ILE A 103 -0.47 -21.75 -12.76
N ALA A 104 -1.70 -21.97 -12.31
CA ALA A 104 -2.04 -23.14 -11.50
C ALA A 104 -1.85 -24.47 -12.24
N SER A 105 -2.13 -24.51 -13.55
CA SER A 105 -1.98 -25.70 -14.39
C SER A 105 -0.55 -25.99 -14.86
N GLN A 106 0.38 -25.05 -14.66
CA GLN A 106 1.81 -25.22 -14.97
C GLN A 106 2.63 -25.73 -13.77
N SER A 107 1.98 -25.97 -12.63
CA SER A 107 2.63 -26.39 -11.37
C SER A 107 2.53 -27.90 -11.09
N ASP A 108 2.03 -28.68 -12.05
CA ASP A 108 1.98 -30.15 -12.05
C ASP A 108 3.01 -30.74 -13.04
#